data_AF-A0A7S2UXH9-F1
#
_entry.id   AF-A0A7S2UXH9-F1
#
_cell.length_a   1.000
_cell.length_b   1.000
_cell.length_c   1.000
_cell.angle_alpha   90.00
_cell.angle_beta   90.00
_cell.angle_gamma   90.00
#
_symmetry.space_group_name_H-M   'P 1'
#
loop_
_entity.id
_entity.type
_entity.pdbx_description
1 polymer ?
#
loop_
_entity_poly.entity_id
_entity_poly.type
_entity_poly.pdbx_seq_one_letter_code
_entity_poly.pdbx_strand_id
1 'polypeptide(L)'
;EHLAVMRSLSKHCPGYNLGDLSGPPQIRDVSEFLQAKTGFRLRPVAGLLSSRDFLNALALRVFCCTQYIRPPSKPLYTPEPDIIHELMGHAPLFADPDFADFSQEIGLASLGASDEDVQRLASCYWHSVEFGLCRQEGQLKAWGAGLLSSLGELEYACSPKRPAGGTNDVPEYLPWDPHVASTTEYPITAYQPKYFVARSLVDAKDKMRHFCDNLKRPF
;
A
#
# COMPACT_ATOMS: atom_id res chain seq x y z
N GLU A 1 -0.03 -7.03 -11.49
CA GLU A 1 -1.31 -6.51 -10.95
C GLU A 1 -1.37 -4.98 -11.11
N HIS A 2 -0.53 -4.22 -10.41
CA HIS A 2 -0.49 -2.74 -10.51
C HIS A 2 -0.51 -2.21 -11.96
N LEU A 3 0.42 -2.62 -12.81
CA LEU A 3 0.47 -2.17 -14.22
C LEU A 3 -0.77 -2.53 -15.03
N ALA A 4 -1.42 -3.66 -14.72
CA ALA A 4 -2.63 -4.07 -15.42
C ALA A 4 -3.81 -3.17 -15.02
N VAL A 5 -3.95 -2.86 -13.72
CA VAL A 5 -4.97 -1.92 -13.24
C VAL A 5 -4.69 -0.51 -13.72
N MET A 6 -3.44 -0.04 -13.69
CA MET A 6 -3.08 1.30 -14.20
C MET A 6 -3.55 1.50 -15.64
N ARG A 7 -3.35 0.50 -16.52
CA ARG A 7 -3.88 0.54 -17.89
C ARG A 7 -5.41 0.62 -17.95
N SER A 8 -6.10 0.06 -16.96
CA SER A 8 -7.55 0.15 -16.84
C SER A 8 -7.98 1.52 -16.32
N LEU A 9 -7.32 2.05 -15.28
CA LEU A 9 -7.56 3.39 -14.73
C LEU A 9 -7.38 4.46 -15.82
N SER A 10 -6.27 4.43 -16.58
CA SER A 10 -6.04 5.39 -17.67
C SER A 10 -7.06 5.33 -18.81
N LYS A 11 -7.89 4.28 -18.88
CA LYS A 11 -8.99 4.16 -19.87
C LYS A 11 -10.34 4.61 -19.33
N HIS A 12 -10.57 4.49 -18.02
CA HIS A 12 -11.90 4.65 -17.41
C HIS A 12 -11.99 5.83 -16.44
N CYS A 13 -10.86 6.31 -15.91
CA CYS A 13 -10.79 7.42 -14.97
C CYS A 13 -10.13 8.62 -15.66
N PRO A 14 -10.85 9.74 -15.84
CA PRO A 14 -10.27 10.98 -16.34
C PRO A 14 -9.06 11.42 -15.51
N GLY A 15 -8.06 12.00 -16.18
CA GLY A 15 -6.82 12.50 -15.57
C GLY A 15 -5.73 11.45 -15.28
N TYR A 16 -6.01 10.14 -15.39
CA TYR A 16 -4.98 9.09 -15.25
C TYR A 16 -4.12 8.88 -16.51
N ASN A 17 -4.51 9.49 -17.62
CA ASN A 17 -3.75 9.47 -18.86
C ASN A 17 -3.05 10.82 -19.04
N LEU A 18 -1.73 10.81 -19.25
CA LEU A 18 -0.96 12.05 -19.46
C LEU A 18 -1.38 12.84 -20.71
N GLY A 19 -2.04 12.17 -21.67
CA GLY A 19 -2.65 12.82 -22.83
C GLY A 19 -4.06 13.38 -22.58
N ASP A 20 -4.61 13.19 -21.37
CA ASP A 20 -5.91 13.74 -20.97
C ASP A 20 -5.75 15.17 -20.48
N LEU A 21 -6.54 16.08 -21.06
CA LEU A 21 -6.55 17.50 -20.71
C LEU A 21 -7.65 17.85 -19.69
N SER A 22 -8.35 16.86 -19.13
CA SER A 22 -9.38 17.05 -18.10
C SER A 22 -8.84 17.52 -16.74
N GLY A 23 -7.52 17.61 -16.59
CA GLY A 23 -6.86 17.91 -15.32
C GLY A 23 -6.54 16.65 -14.50
N PRO A 24 -6.08 16.79 -13.24
CA PRO A 24 -5.69 15.66 -12.40
C PRO A 24 -6.89 14.77 -12.05
N PRO A 25 -6.66 13.45 -11.80
CA PRO A 25 -7.76 12.55 -11.46
C PRO A 25 -8.51 13.00 -10.21
N GLN A 26 -9.83 12.87 -10.26
CA GLN A 26 -10.70 13.20 -9.13
C GLN A 26 -10.99 11.95 -8.29
N ILE A 27 -10.91 12.07 -6.97
CA ILE A 27 -11.15 10.95 -6.03
C ILE A 27 -12.50 10.27 -6.27
N ARG A 28 -13.54 11.04 -6.64
CA ARG A 28 -14.87 10.48 -6.93
C ARG A 28 -14.81 9.44 -8.04
N ASP A 29 -14.20 9.78 -9.17
CA ASP A 29 -14.20 8.94 -10.37
C ASP A 29 -13.37 7.65 -10.11
N VAL A 30 -12.27 7.78 -9.36
CA VAL A 30 -11.47 6.63 -8.90
C VAL A 30 -12.25 5.78 -7.90
N SER A 31 -12.96 6.39 -6.95
CA SER A 31 -13.78 5.70 -5.97
C SER A 31 -14.89 4.87 -6.62
N GLU A 32 -15.59 5.44 -7.61
CA GLU A 32 -16.61 4.74 -8.39
C GLU A 32 -16.01 3.56 -9.17
N PHE A 33 -14.83 3.73 -9.76
CA PHE A 33 -14.11 2.65 -10.42
C PHE A 33 -13.75 1.52 -9.44
N LEU A 34 -13.18 1.84 -8.28
CA LEU A 34 -12.83 0.84 -7.27
C LEU A 34 -14.07 0.12 -6.73
N GLN A 35 -15.17 0.85 -6.53
CA GLN A 35 -16.41 0.29 -6.01
C GLN A 35 -16.97 -0.75 -6.99
N ALA A 36 -16.91 -0.47 -8.30
CA ALA A 36 -17.32 -1.41 -9.32
C ALA A 36 -16.40 -2.63 -9.47
N LYS A 37 -15.12 -2.52 -9.09
CA LYS A 37 -14.14 -3.62 -9.23
C LYS A 37 -14.10 -4.55 -8.03
N THR A 38 -14.04 -3.99 -6.83
CA THR A 38 -13.79 -4.74 -5.59
C THR A 38 -14.67 -4.23 -4.44
N GLY A 39 -15.59 -3.30 -4.66
CA GLY A 39 -16.36 -2.69 -3.58
C GLY A 39 -15.56 -1.73 -2.69
N PHE A 40 -14.27 -1.50 -2.98
CA PHE A 40 -13.49 -0.47 -2.31
C PHE A 40 -13.97 0.92 -2.70
N ARG A 41 -13.96 1.85 -1.75
CA ARG A 41 -14.26 3.26 -2.01
C ARG A 41 -13.24 4.17 -1.32
N LEU A 42 -13.00 5.32 -1.92
CA LEU A 42 -12.16 6.35 -1.35
C LEU A 42 -13.01 7.31 -0.51
N ARG A 43 -12.51 7.69 0.66
CA ARG A 43 -13.09 8.71 1.54
C ARG A 43 -12.08 9.82 1.75
N PRO A 44 -12.40 11.09 1.43
CA PRO A 44 -11.50 12.21 1.71
C PRO A 44 -11.12 12.29 3.18
N VAL A 45 -9.83 12.50 3.46
CA VAL A 45 -9.31 12.77 4.80
C VAL A 45 -8.36 13.97 4.77
N ALA A 46 -8.35 14.75 5.86
CA ALA A 46 -7.55 15.97 5.94
C ALA A 46 -6.05 15.70 6.19
N GLY A 47 -5.70 14.51 6.65
CA GLY A 47 -4.33 14.13 7.00
C GLY A 47 -4.30 12.77 7.70
N LEU A 48 -3.22 12.53 8.47
CA LEU A 48 -2.99 11.25 9.14
C LEU A 48 -4.07 10.94 10.19
N LEU A 49 -4.62 9.74 10.11
CA LEU A 49 -5.52 9.17 11.11
C LEU A 49 -4.73 8.34 12.13
N SER A 50 -5.37 8.04 13.27
CA SER A 50 -4.86 6.99 14.15
C SER A 50 -4.85 5.66 13.40
N SER A 51 -3.90 4.77 13.72
CA SER A 51 -3.85 3.43 13.13
C SER A 51 -5.18 2.68 13.31
N ARG A 52 -5.82 2.83 14.48
CA ARG A 52 -7.12 2.22 14.76
C ARG A 52 -8.20 2.70 13.79
N ASP A 53 -8.35 4.01 13.62
CA ASP A 53 -9.40 4.56 12.76
C ASP A 53 -9.16 4.24 11.28
N PHE A 54 -7.91 4.31 10.84
CA PHE A 54 -7.53 3.98 9.48
C PHE A 54 -7.78 2.49 9.17
N LEU A 55 -7.28 1.57 10.01
CA LEU A 55 -7.45 0.14 9.79
C LEU A 55 -8.93 -0.27 9.90
N ASN A 56 -9.69 0.29 10.84
CA ASN A 56 -11.13 0.03 10.93
C ASN A 56 -11.89 0.44 9.65
N ALA A 57 -11.45 1.48 8.95
CA ALA A 57 -12.04 1.87 7.67
C ALA A 57 -11.83 0.79 6.59
N LEU A 58 -10.66 0.14 6.57
CA LEU A 58 -10.35 -0.94 5.63
C LEU A 58 -11.29 -2.14 5.80
N ALA A 59 -11.78 -2.40 7.02
CA ALA A 59 -12.76 -3.45 7.31
C ALA A 59 -14.04 -3.29 6.45
N LEU A 60 -14.39 -2.04 6.15
CA LEU A 60 -15.57 -1.65 5.37
C LEU A 60 -15.23 -1.41 3.88
N ARG A 61 -14.05 -1.84 3.42
CA ARG A 61 -13.47 -1.51 2.11
C ARG A 61 -13.46 0.00 1.86
N VAL A 62 -13.13 0.79 2.89
CA VAL A 62 -12.98 2.25 2.79
C VAL A 62 -11.52 2.61 2.97
N PHE A 63 -10.94 3.23 1.96
CA PHE A 63 -9.61 3.81 2.03
C PHE A 63 -9.70 5.32 2.28
N CYS A 64 -9.12 5.79 3.39
CA CYS A 64 -9.06 7.20 3.72
C CYS A 64 -7.94 7.85 2.88
N CYS A 65 -8.33 8.72 1.95
CA CYS A 65 -7.47 9.25 0.88
C CYS A 65 -7.29 10.76 1.04
N THR A 66 -6.06 11.25 1.06
CA THR A 66 -5.78 12.68 1.06
C THR A 66 -6.04 13.31 -0.32
N GLN A 67 -6.30 14.63 -0.33
CA GLN A 67 -6.58 15.41 -1.56
C GLN A 67 -5.51 16.46 -1.87
N TYR A 68 -4.66 16.81 -0.90
CA TYR A 68 -3.61 17.80 -1.12
C TYR A 68 -2.48 17.19 -1.93
N ILE A 69 -1.71 18.06 -2.59
CA ILE A 69 -0.52 17.68 -3.36
C ILE A 69 0.73 18.21 -2.65
N ARG A 70 1.82 17.44 -2.71
CA ARG A 70 3.12 17.83 -2.16
C ARG A 70 3.62 19.16 -2.76
N PRO A 71 4.51 19.89 -2.05
CA PRO A 71 5.10 21.12 -2.57
C PRO A 71 5.89 20.89 -3.87
N PRO A 72 5.81 21.78 -4.86
CA PRO A 72 6.50 21.63 -6.14
C PRO A 72 8.03 21.72 -6.03
N SER A 73 8.57 22.22 -4.91
CA SER A 73 10.01 22.28 -4.65
C SER A 73 10.65 20.92 -4.36
N LYS A 74 9.85 19.91 -3.99
CA LYS A 74 10.30 18.53 -3.73
C LYS A 74 9.35 17.52 -4.38
N PRO A 75 9.28 17.46 -5.73
CA PRO A 75 8.27 16.66 -6.42
C PRO A 75 8.51 15.14 -6.27
N LEU A 76 9.76 14.73 -6.05
CA LEU A 76 10.15 13.31 -6.03
C LEU A 76 9.99 12.64 -4.66
N TYR A 77 9.68 13.39 -3.60
CA TYR A 77 9.56 12.86 -2.24
C TYR A 77 8.65 13.72 -1.36
N THR A 78 7.82 13.07 -0.54
CA THR A 78 7.04 13.70 0.53
C THR A 78 7.05 12.80 1.76
N PRO A 79 7.20 13.34 2.98
CA PRO A 79 7.11 12.56 4.21
C PRO A 79 5.65 12.24 4.61
N GLU A 80 4.68 12.93 4.00
CA GLU A 80 3.26 12.76 4.27
C GLU A 80 2.54 12.25 3.00
N PRO A 81 1.53 11.36 3.14
CA PRO A 81 0.81 10.81 2.01
C PRO A 81 -0.01 11.90 1.32
N ASP A 82 0.42 12.31 0.14
CA ASP A 82 -0.30 13.25 -0.72
C ASP A 82 -1.10 12.50 -1.80
N ILE A 83 -1.93 13.21 -2.56
CA ILE A 83 -2.79 12.60 -3.58
C ILE A 83 -2.03 11.75 -4.62
N ILE A 84 -0.75 12.04 -4.89
CA ILE A 84 0.08 11.21 -5.78
C ILE A 84 0.35 9.85 -5.14
N HIS A 85 0.71 9.82 -3.85
CA HIS A 85 0.89 8.58 -3.11
C HIS A 85 -0.38 7.73 -3.12
N GLU A 86 -1.53 8.36 -2.87
CA GLU A 86 -2.81 7.65 -2.84
C GLU A 86 -3.21 7.10 -4.21
N LEU A 87 -3.13 7.93 -5.25
CA LEU A 87 -3.68 7.59 -6.57
C LEU A 87 -2.73 6.76 -7.43
N MET A 88 -1.42 6.90 -7.25
CA MET A 88 -0.41 6.15 -8.01
C MET A 88 0.09 4.92 -7.24
N GLY A 89 0.15 5.01 -5.91
CA GLY A 89 0.58 3.92 -5.04
C GLY A 89 -0.58 2.98 -4.69
N HIS A 90 -1.54 3.47 -3.91
CA HIS A 90 -2.59 2.64 -3.31
C HIS A 90 -3.72 2.26 -4.26
N ALA A 91 -4.39 3.26 -4.85
CA ALA A 91 -5.64 3.07 -5.60
C ALA A 91 -5.57 1.95 -6.65
N PRO A 92 -4.49 1.80 -7.44
CA PRO A 92 -4.43 0.74 -8.46
C PRO A 92 -4.51 -0.67 -7.86
N LEU A 93 -3.95 -0.90 -6.67
CA LEU A 93 -3.97 -2.24 -6.09
C LEU A 93 -5.29 -2.55 -5.39
N PHE A 94 -6.05 -1.56 -4.91
CA PHE A 94 -7.40 -1.80 -4.40
C PHE A 94 -8.39 -2.30 -5.47
N ALA A 95 -8.08 -2.18 -6.76
CA ALA A 95 -8.88 -2.79 -7.82
C ALA A 95 -8.54 -4.26 -8.09
N ASP A 96 -7.49 -4.80 -7.46
CA ASP A 96 -7.15 -6.21 -7.49
C ASP A 96 -7.89 -6.95 -6.36
N PRO A 97 -8.65 -8.03 -6.65
CA PRO A 97 -9.44 -8.72 -5.63
C PRO A 97 -8.61 -9.29 -4.47
N ASP A 98 -7.43 -9.87 -4.75
CA ASP A 98 -6.62 -10.47 -3.69
C ASP A 98 -5.99 -9.42 -2.78
N PHE A 99 -5.56 -8.29 -3.35
CA PHE A 99 -5.06 -7.16 -2.56
C PHE A 99 -6.18 -6.47 -1.76
N ALA A 100 -7.37 -6.32 -2.37
CA ALA A 100 -8.54 -5.77 -1.69
C ALA A 100 -8.95 -6.65 -0.49
N ASP A 101 -9.03 -7.97 -0.68
CA ASP A 101 -9.32 -8.92 0.39
C ASP A 101 -8.20 -8.87 1.46
N PHE A 102 -6.93 -8.94 1.07
CA PHE A 102 -5.79 -8.81 1.99
C PHE A 102 -5.92 -7.58 2.89
N SER A 103 -6.19 -6.42 2.29
CA SER A 103 -6.32 -5.15 3.01
C SER A 103 -7.54 -5.14 3.94
N GLN A 104 -8.64 -5.75 3.50
CA GLN A 104 -9.84 -5.89 4.32
C GLN A 104 -9.62 -6.84 5.50
N GLU A 105 -8.86 -7.93 5.36
CA GLU A 105 -8.54 -8.86 6.45
C GLU A 105 -7.81 -8.14 7.60
N ILE A 106 -6.86 -7.24 7.28
CA ILE A 106 -6.19 -6.40 8.28
C ILE A 106 -7.20 -5.52 9.01
N GLY A 107 -8.11 -4.88 8.27
CA GLY A 107 -9.13 -4.02 8.87
C GLY A 107 -10.15 -4.77 9.71
N LEU A 108 -10.63 -5.94 9.27
CA LEU A 108 -11.53 -6.78 10.05
C LEU A 108 -10.87 -7.24 11.35
N ALA A 109 -9.58 -7.54 11.31
CA ALA A 109 -8.80 -7.91 12.47
C ALA A 109 -8.61 -6.76 13.48
N SER A 110 -8.62 -5.49 13.04
CA SER A 110 -8.45 -4.34 13.93
C SER A 110 -9.71 -3.99 14.73
N LEU A 111 -10.89 -4.41 14.27
CA LEU A 111 -12.15 -4.15 14.95
C LEU A 111 -12.14 -4.79 16.35
N GLY A 112 -12.28 -3.98 17.40
CA GLY A 112 -12.29 -4.45 18.79
C GLY A 112 -10.97 -5.01 19.31
N ALA A 113 -9.88 -4.96 18.53
CA ALA A 113 -8.57 -5.43 18.95
C ALA A 113 -7.94 -4.52 20.01
N SER A 114 -7.03 -5.07 20.82
CA SER A 114 -6.22 -4.30 21.77
C SER A 114 -5.34 -3.27 21.06
N ASP A 115 -4.84 -2.25 21.76
CA ASP A 115 -3.91 -1.28 21.15
C ASP A 115 -2.60 -1.95 20.70
N GLU A 116 -2.15 -2.97 21.43
CA GLU A 116 -0.99 -3.78 21.07
C GLU A 116 -1.22 -4.52 19.74
N ASP A 117 -2.38 -5.18 19.59
CA ASP A 117 -2.70 -5.88 18.35
C ASP A 117 -2.96 -4.94 17.18
N VAL A 118 -3.54 -3.75 17.42
CA VAL A 118 -3.64 -2.70 16.39
C VAL A 118 -2.25 -2.27 15.93
N GLN A 119 -1.28 -2.12 16.83
CA GLN A 119 0.08 -1.76 16.45
C GLN A 119 0.76 -2.87 15.64
N ARG A 120 0.55 -4.13 16.03
CA ARG A 120 1.01 -5.30 15.28
C ARG A 120 0.43 -5.37 13.87
N LEU A 121 -0.88 -5.11 13.73
CA LEU A 121 -1.56 -5.01 12.44
C LEU A 121 -1.06 -3.84 11.60
N ALA A 122 -0.82 -2.68 12.22
CA ALA A 122 -0.23 -1.52 11.55
C ALA A 122 1.19 -1.80 11.03
N SER A 123 1.99 -2.56 11.80
CA SER A 123 3.31 -3.02 11.36
C SER A 123 3.20 -4.01 10.18
N CYS A 124 2.26 -4.95 10.22
CA CYS A 124 1.97 -5.80 9.06
C CYS A 124 1.57 -4.97 7.83
N TYR A 125 0.69 -3.96 8.00
CA TYR A 125 0.27 -3.06 6.94
C TYR A 125 1.47 -2.30 6.34
N TRP A 126 2.37 -1.77 7.16
CA TRP A 126 3.59 -1.10 6.71
C TRP A 126 4.48 -2.02 5.86
N HIS A 127 4.77 -3.22 6.35
CA HIS A 127 5.64 -4.18 5.66
C HIS A 127 4.99 -4.88 4.46
N SER A 128 3.72 -4.60 4.17
CA SER A 128 2.98 -5.17 3.04
C SER A 128 2.38 -4.10 2.12
N VAL A 129 1.31 -3.43 2.55
CA VAL A 129 0.57 -2.44 1.75
C VAL A 129 1.44 -1.23 1.43
N GLU A 130 2.29 -0.77 2.36
CA GLU A 130 3.17 0.39 2.12
C GLU A 130 4.49 0.01 1.43
N PHE A 131 5.18 -1.03 1.90
CA PHE A 131 6.54 -1.35 1.46
C PHE A 131 6.74 -2.82 1.05
N GLY A 132 5.67 -3.57 0.82
CA GLY A 132 5.81 -4.97 0.45
C GLY A 132 6.30 -5.18 -0.98
N LEU A 133 6.97 -6.31 -1.14
CA LEU A 133 7.50 -6.79 -2.41
C LEU A 133 6.89 -8.16 -2.76
N CYS A 134 6.97 -8.53 -4.02
CA CYS A 134 6.66 -9.88 -4.48
C CYS A 134 7.70 -10.38 -5.49
N ARG A 135 7.72 -11.70 -5.73
CA ARG A 135 8.51 -12.30 -6.82
C ARG A 135 7.61 -12.65 -8.00
N GLN A 136 7.91 -12.08 -9.16
CA GLN A 136 7.26 -12.42 -10.43
C GLN A 136 8.33 -12.83 -11.42
N GLU A 137 8.23 -14.05 -11.96
CA GLU A 137 9.21 -14.60 -12.93
C GLU A 137 10.67 -14.52 -12.44
N GLY A 138 10.88 -14.75 -11.15
CA GLY A 138 12.20 -14.69 -10.50
C GLY A 138 12.70 -13.26 -10.21
N GLN A 139 12.00 -12.21 -10.65
CA GLN A 139 12.35 -10.82 -10.42
C GLN A 139 11.62 -10.26 -9.20
N LEU A 140 12.28 -9.37 -8.45
CA LEU A 140 11.62 -8.57 -7.41
C LEU A 140 10.74 -7.49 -8.05
N LYS A 141 9.52 -7.36 -7.56
CA LYS A 141 8.55 -6.36 -7.97
C LYS A 141 7.91 -5.73 -6.74
N ALA A 142 7.64 -4.44 -6.82
CA ALA A 142 6.94 -3.73 -5.76
C ALA A 142 5.42 -3.82 -5.95
N TRP A 143 4.73 -3.99 -4.83
CA TRP A 143 3.32 -3.64 -4.71
C TRP A 143 3.10 -2.57 -3.63
N GLY A 144 4.13 -2.19 -2.88
CA GLY A 144 3.97 -1.28 -1.77
C GLY A 144 3.66 0.12 -2.29
N ALA A 145 2.65 0.78 -1.75
CA ALA A 145 2.27 2.12 -2.19
C ALA A 145 3.39 3.16 -1.95
N GLY A 146 4.10 3.06 -0.83
CA GLY A 146 5.30 3.85 -0.55
C GLY A 146 6.37 3.67 -1.62
N LEU A 147 6.59 2.43 -2.10
CA LEU A 147 7.50 2.15 -3.21
C LEU A 147 6.97 2.70 -4.54
N LEU A 148 5.74 2.38 -4.89
CA LEU A 148 5.13 2.74 -6.18
C LEU A 148 4.96 4.26 -6.37
N SER A 149 5.02 5.03 -5.29
CA SER A 149 4.94 6.50 -5.29
C SER A 149 6.27 7.21 -4.99
N SER A 150 7.35 6.46 -4.77
CA SER A 150 8.71 6.96 -4.49
C SER A 150 9.69 6.41 -5.51
N LEU A 151 10.08 7.23 -6.50
CA LEU A 151 10.99 6.80 -7.57
C LEU A 151 12.33 6.29 -7.02
N GLY A 152 12.91 7.01 -6.05
CA GLY A 152 14.18 6.64 -5.44
C GLY A 152 14.10 5.33 -4.65
N GLU A 153 13.03 5.13 -3.89
CA GLU A 153 12.87 3.93 -3.07
C GLU A 153 12.42 2.71 -3.87
N LEU A 154 11.63 2.90 -4.93
CA LEU A 154 11.30 1.84 -5.89
C LEU A 154 12.56 1.28 -6.55
N GLU A 155 13.44 2.17 -7.02
CA GLU A 155 14.75 1.76 -7.52
C GLU A 155 15.54 1.08 -6.41
N TYR A 156 15.55 1.67 -5.19
CA TYR A 156 16.23 1.13 -4.01
C TYR A 156 15.88 -0.34 -3.72
N ALA A 157 14.58 -0.65 -3.75
CA ALA A 157 14.03 -1.96 -3.37
C ALA A 157 14.06 -3.00 -4.49
N CYS A 158 14.10 -2.61 -5.77
CA CYS A 158 13.86 -3.54 -6.88
C CYS A 158 14.98 -3.59 -7.94
N SER A 159 15.90 -2.62 -8.01
CA SER A 159 16.86 -2.55 -9.12
C SER A 159 18.04 -3.51 -8.94
N PRO A 160 18.34 -4.38 -9.93
CA PRO A 160 19.52 -5.24 -9.89
C PRO A 160 20.82 -4.55 -10.37
N LYS A 161 20.73 -3.38 -11.00
CA LYS A 161 21.83 -2.75 -11.77
C LYS A 161 22.31 -1.39 -11.25
N ARG A 162 21.60 -0.81 -10.29
CA ARG A 162 21.96 0.46 -9.67
C ARG A 162 21.97 0.22 -8.16
N PRO A 163 23.08 0.41 -7.43
CA PRO A 163 23.00 0.46 -5.99
C PRO A 163 22.10 1.64 -5.64
N ALA A 164 21.09 1.34 -4.87
CA ALA A 164 19.76 1.58 -5.32
C ALA A 164 19.27 2.95 -4.75
N GLY A 165 18.49 3.76 -5.48
CA GLY A 165 18.12 5.12 -5.04
C GLY A 165 19.27 6.14 -4.90
N GLY A 166 20.47 5.84 -5.39
CA GLY A 166 21.66 6.71 -5.30
C GLY A 166 22.55 6.47 -4.08
N THR A 167 22.29 5.41 -3.29
CA THR A 167 23.17 4.94 -2.21
C THR A 167 23.91 3.66 -2.59
N ASN A 168 25.01 3.33 -1.88
CA ASN A 168 25.70 2.04 -1.96
C ASN A 168 25.08 0.97 -1.05
N ASP A 169 24.10 1.35 -0.23
CA ASP A 169 23.42 0.43 0.68
C ASP A 169 22.53 -0.55 -0.09
N VAL A 170 22.37 -1.75 0.47
CA VAL A 170 21.48 -2.79 -0.04
C VAL A 170 20.55 -3.20 1.09
N PRO A 171 19.23 -3.25 0.87
CA PRO A 171 18.30 -3.67 1.90
C PRO A 171 18.36 -5.18 2.11
N GLU A 172 17.95 -5.62 3.29
CA GLU A 172 17.71 -7.02 3.58
C GLU A 172 16.34 -7.44 3.04
N TYR A 173 16.25 -8.63 2.43
CA TYR A 173 14.99 -9.18 1.92
C TYR A 173 14.60 -10.42 2.72
N LEU A 174 13.45 -10.35 3.39
CA LEU A 174 12.90 -11.42 4.20
C LEU A 174 11.68 -12.05 3.49
N PRO A 175 11.40 -13.35 3.67
CA PRO A 175 10.14 -13.91 3.21
C PRO A 175 8.97 -13.26 3.96
N TRP A 176 7.85 -13.00 3.27
CA TRP A 176 6.64 -12.52 3.94
C TRP A 176 6.16 -13.53 5.00
N ASP A 177 6.19 -13.06 6.24
CA ASP A 177 5.69 -13.72 7.44
C ASP A 177 5.08 -12.63 8.34
N PRO A 178 3.73 -12.60 8.49
CA PRO A 178 3.05 -11.62 9.33
C PRO A 178 3.50 -11.64 10.79
N HIS A 179 3.90 -12.80 11.35
CA HIS A 179 4.35 -12.87 12.73
C HIS A 179 5.64 -12.06 12.92
N VAL A 180 6.60 -12.20 12.00
CA VAL A 180 7.85 -11.45 12.01
C VAL A 180 7.62 -9.99 11.65
N ALA A 181 6.83 -9.72 10.61
CA ALA A 181 6.51 -8.35 10.18
C ALA A 181 5.79 -7.56 11.29
N SER A 182 4.95 -8.21 12.10
CA SER A 182 4.19 -7.54 13.17
C SER A 182 5.04 -6.95 14.29
N THR A 183 6.29 -7.39 14.43
CA THR A 183 7.23 -6.95 15.48
C THR A 183 8.52 -6.35 14.92
N THR A 184 8.63 -6.21 13.60
CA THR A 184 9.84 -5.67 12.95
C THR A 184 9.78 -4.15 12.94
N GLU A 185 10.73 -3.51 13.62
CA GLU A 185 10.88 -2.05 13.62
C GLU A 185 11.24 -1.50 12.23
N TYR A 186 10.81 -0.26 11.96
CA TYR A 186 11.03 0.40 10.67
C TYR A 186 11.19 1.92 10.82
N PRO A 187 12.03 2.57 10.00
CA PRO A 187 12.09 4.02 9.92
C PRO A 187 10.95 4.59 9.08
N ILE A 188 10.45 5.77 9.45
CA ILE A 188 9.41 6.49 8.69
C ILE A 188 9.97 7.60 7.79
N THR A 189 11.23 8.01 7.98
CA THR A 189 11.86 9.15 7.28
C THR A 189 13.07 8.77 6.41
N ALA A 190 13.34 7.48 6.24
CA ALA A 190 14.47 6.96 5.48
C ALA A 190 14.02 5.72 4.70
N TYR A 191 14.81 5.33 3.69
CA TYR A 191 14.53 4.10 2.94
C TYR A 191 14.53 2.89 3.88
N GLN A 192 13.62 1.94 3.62
CA GLN A 192 13.47 0.79 4.52
C GLN A 192 14.72 -0.11 4.49
N PRO A 193 15.31 -0.44 5.64
CA PRO A 193 16.47 -1.34 5.69
C PRO A 193 16.08 -2.80 5.39
N LYS A 194 14.79 -3.14 5.53
CA LYS A 194 14.24 -4.48 5.38
C LYS A 194 12.96 -4.43 4.55
N TYR A 195 12.83 -5.35 3.60
CA TYR A 195 11.60 -5.57 2.85
C TYR A 195 11.13 -7.01 2.99
N PHE A 196 9.81 -7.18 3.13
CA PHE A 196 9.19 -8.50 3.11
C PHE A 196 8.69 -8.85 1.72
N VAL A 197 9.06 -10.05 1.26
CA VAL A 197 8.84 -10.53 -0.10
C VAL A 197 7.82 -11.66 -0.08
N ALA A 198 6.62 -11.38 -0.56
CA ALA A 198 5.57 -12.36 -0.77
C ALA A 198 5.84 -13.24 -2.00
N ARG A 199 5.36 -14.48 -1.98
CA ARG A 199 5.39 -15.35 -3.17
C ARG A 199 4.36 -14.91 -4.21
N SER A 200 3.20 -14.47 -3.75
CA SER A 200 2.10 -13.90 -4.53
C SER A 200 1.16 -13.14 -3.60
N LEU A 201 0.20 -12.39 -4.16
CA LEU A 201 -0.88 -11.76 -3.39
C LEU A 201 -1.70 -12.79 -2.62
N VAL A 202 -2.00 -13.92 -3.27
CA VAL A 202 -2.72 -15.04 -2.65
C VAL A 202 -1.96 -15.59 -1.45
N ASP A 203 -0.65 -15.88 -1.57
CA ASP A 203 0.17 -16.37 -0.45
C ASP A 203 0.21 -15.36 0.71
N ALA A 204 0.31 -14.07 0.41
CA ALA A 204 0.32 -13.05 1.46
C ALA A 204 -1.03 -12.92 2.16
N LYS A 205 -2.13 -12.97 1.40
CA LYS A 205 -3.51 -12.97 1.92
C LYS A 205 -3.75 -14.15 2.83
N ASP A 206 -3.41 -15.36 2.39
CA ASP A 206 -3.64 -16.57 3.17
C ASP A 206 -2.83 -16.57 4.47
N LYS A 207 -1.56 -16.14 4.43
CA LYS A 207 -0.75 -15.98 5.64
C LYS A 207 -1.28 -14.89 6.57
N MET A 208 -1.70 -13.75 6.02
CA MET A 208 -2.26 -12.66 6.81
C MET A 208 -3.56 -13.07 7.50
N ARG A 209 -4.44 -13.78 6.79
CA ARG A 209 -5.66 -14.37 7.37
C ARG A 209 -5.31 -15.30 8.54
N HIS A 210 -4.36 -16.22 8.35
CA HIS A 210 -3.93 -17.12 9.42
C HIS A 210 -3.38 -16.37 10.64
N PHE A 211 -2.62 -15.30 10.42
CA PHE A 211 -2.15 -14.44 11.52
C PHE A 211 -3.31 -13.77 12.25
N CYS A 212 -4.28 -13.21 11.52
CA CYS A 212 -5.47 -12.56 12.09
C CYS A 212 -6.35 -13.53 12.90
N ASP A 213 -6.49 -14.78 12.45
CA ASP A 213 -7.25 -15.83 13.15
C ASP A 213 -6.66 -16.18 14.53
N ASN A 214 -5.36 -15.96 14.71
CA ASN A 214 -4.65 -16.22 15.98
C ASN A 214 -4.65 -15.01 16.92
N LEU A 215 -5.28 -13.87 16.55
CA LEU A 215 -5.43 -12.72 17.45
C LEU A 215 -6.50 -12.99 18.50
N LYS A 216 -6.23 -12.59 19.75
CA LYS A 216 -7.14 -12.77 20.88
C LYS A 216 -8.31 -11.79 20.77
N ARG A 217 -9.46 -12.27 20.29
CA ARG A 217 -10.72 -11.51 20.21
C ARG A 217 -11.84 -12.30 20.90
N PRO A 218 -12.75 -11.65 21.65
CA PRO A 218 -13.80 -12.34 22.40
C PRO A 218 -15.06 -12.65 21.58
N PHE A 219 -15.01 -12.59 20.25
CA PHE A 219 -16.14 -12.80 19.34
C PHE A 219 -15.70 -13.44 18.02
#